data_AF-A0A0M0W7A4-F1
#
_entry.id   AF-A0A0M0W7A4-F1
#
_cell.length_a   1.000
_cell.length_b   1.000
_cell.length_c   1.000
_cell.angle_alpha   90.00
_cell.angle_beta   90.00
_cell.angle_gamma   90.00
#
_symmetry.space_group_name_H-M   'P 1'
#
loop_
_entity.id
_entity.type
_entity.pdbx_description
1 polymer ?
#
loop_
_entity_poly.entity_id
_entity_poly.type
_entity_poly.pdbx_seq_one_letter_code
_entity_poly.pdbx_strand_id
1 'polypeptide(L)'
;MKLNNINIQFGPLMLFLIMLVLVVSTFGFVIRKLLGVERKKWFSYNHLNERHKKLDWSVRIIFTILVLISSYYMIYNDPVSIPLYFKTWFILIVFFITSEMLRAFMEWKYAENKKDFVATIAEMMFMISIVFLTITTDFFGLFNI
;
A
#
# COMPACT_ATOMS: atom_id res chain seq x y z
N MET A 1 15.38 30.06 9.34
CA MET A 1 14.93 28.69 9.01
C MET A 1 16.18 27.85 8.76
N LYS A 2 16.68 27.12 9.78
CA LYS A 2 17.79 26.18 9.56
C LYS A 2 17.20 25.00 8.79
N LEU A 3 17.55 24.88 7.52
CA LEU A 3 17.39 23.62 6.78
C LEU A 3 18.26 22.60 7.52
N ASN A 4 17.63 21.77 8.35
CA ASN A 4 18.27 20.54 8.80
C ASN A 4 18.63 19.79 7.51
N ASN A 5 19.92 19.64 7.25
CA ASN A 5 20.39 18.69 6.24
C ASN A 5 20.00 17.30 6.74
N ILE A 6 18.80 16.85 6.36
CA ILE A 6 18.44 15.45 6.49
C ILE A 6 19.36 14.74 5.49
N ASN A 7 20.45 14.19 5.99
CA ASN A 7 21.36 13.36 5.20
C ASN A 7 20.65 12.01 5.02
N ILE A 8 19.62 12.00 4.17
CA ILE A 8 18.87 10.78 3.85
C ILE A 8 19.90 9.86 3.20
N GLN A 9 20.18 8.71 3.83
CA GLN A 9 20.97 7.65 3.22
C GLN A 9 20.15 7.03 2.07
N PHE A 10 20.08 7.75 0.94
CA PHE A 10 19.24 7.41 -0.20
C PHE A 10 19.57 6.02 -0.77
N GLY A 11 20.85 5.63 -0.75
CA GLY A 11 21.30 4.31 -1.24
C GLY A 11 20.68 3.14 -0.45
N PRO A 12 20.92 3.05 0.88
CA PRO A 12 20.31 2.04 1.74
C PRO A 12 18.78 2.02 1.66
N LEU A 13 18.15 3.20 1.65
CA LEU A 13 16.69 3.31 1.50
C LEU A 13 16.21 2.74 0.16
N MET A 14 16.89 3.05 -0.95
CA MET A 14 16.51 2.55 -2.27
C MET A 14 16.67 1.02 -2.34
N LEU A 15 17.77 0.49 -1.81
CA LEU A 15 18.00 -0.97 -1.72
C LEU A 15 16.91 -1.67 -0.90
N PHE A 16 16.55 -1.09 0.25
CA PHE A 16 15.47 -1.59 1.09
C PHE A 16 14.13 -1.63 0.34
N LEU A 17 13.76 -0.54 -0.37
CA LEU A 17 12.54 -0.49 -1.16
C LEU A 17 12.53 -1.52 -2.31
N ILE A 18 13.65 -1.69 -3.01
CA ILE A 18 13.80 -2.70 -4.07
C ILE A 18 13.62 -4.11 -3.47
N MET A 19 14.26 -4.38 -2.34
CA MET A 19 14.13 -5.66 -1.63
C MET A 19 12.67 -5.92 -1.22
N LEU A 20 11.99 -4.92 -0.67
CA LEU A 20 10.56 -5.03 -0.32
C LEU A 20 9.71 -5.39 -1.53
N VAL A 21 9.87 -4.68 -2.65
CA VAL A 21 9.14 -4.97 -3.89
C VAL A 21 9.40 -6.41 -4.37
N LEU A 22 10.64 -6.88 -4.30
CA LEU A 22 11.00 -8.24 -4.68
C LEU A 22 10.36 -9.30 -3.78
N VAL A 23 10.40 -9.11 -2.46
CA VAL A 23 9.81 -10.04 -1.48
C VAL A 23 8.30 -10.13 -1.68
N VAL A 24 7.62 -8.99 -1.80
CA VAL A 24 6.18 -8.93 -2.01
C VAL A 24 5.76 -9.55 -3.34
N SER A 25 6.47 -9.23 -4.42
CA SER A 25 6.18 -9.78 -5.76
C SER A 25 6.41 -11.29 -5.81
N THR A 26 7.47 -11.78 -5.17
CA THR A 26 7.76 -13.21 -5.05
C THR A 26 6.68 -13.92 -4.25
N PHE A 27 6.27 -13.37 -3.11
CA PHE A 27 5.19 -13.94 -2.30
C PHE A 27 3.88 -14.03 -3.10
N GLY A 28 3.48 -12.94 -3.78
CA GLY A 28 2.29 -12.93 -4.64
C GLY A 28 2.37 -13.97 -5.76
N PHE A 29 3.54 -14.14 -6.38
CA PHE A 29 3.76 -15.20 -7.36
C PHE A 29 3.59 -16.60 -6.76
N VAL A 30 4.21 -16.85 -5.59
CA VAL A 30 4.17 -18.16 -4.92
C VAL A 30 2.73 -18.50 -4.50
N ILE A 31 2.03 -17.60 -3.82
CA ILE A 31 0.68 -17.88 -3.30
C ILE A 31 -0.32 -18.10 -4.44
N ARG A 32 -0.22 -17.32 -5.53
CA ARG A 32 -1.08 -17.49 -6.70
C ARG A 32 -0.80 -18.82 -7.41
N LYS A 33 0.47 -19.19 -7.55
CA LYS A 33 0.86 -20.49 -8.10
C LYS A 33 0.37 -21.66 -7.24
N LEU A 34 0.49 -21.55 -5.91
CA LEU A 34 0.01 -22.56 -4.96
C LEU A 34 -1.51 -22.73 -5.01
N LEU A 35 -2.25 -21.64 -5.18
CA LEU A 35 -3.71 -21.67 -5.29
C LEU A 35 -4.23 -22.03 -6.68
N GLY A 36 -3.34 -22.12 -7.68
CA GLY A 36 -3.68 -22.39 -9.07
C GLY A 36 -4.49 -21.25 -9.71
N VAL A 37 -4.21 -20.01 -9.32
CA VAL A 37 -4.86 -18.80 -9.86
C VAL A 37 -3.90 -18.02 -10.73
N GLU A 38 -4.45 -17.28 -11.69
CA GLU A 38 -3.63 -16.52 -12.62
C GLU A 38 -2.90 -15.37 -11.94
N ARG A 39 -1.69 -15.09 -12.44
CA ARG A 39 -0.91 -13.94 -12.02
C ARG A 39 -1.56 -12.69 -12.59
N LYS A 40 -1.98 -11.78 -11.71
CA LYS A 40 -2.46 -10.47 -12.12
C LYS A 40 -1.27 -9.60 -12.52
N LYS A 41 -1.40 -8.87 -13.63
CA LYS A 41 -0.41 -7.86 -14.01
C LYS A 41 -0.46 -6.73 -12.99
N TRP A 42 0.71 -6.30 -12.54
CA TRP A 42 0.82 -5.13 -11.67
C TRP A 42 0.27 -3.92 -12.43
N PHE A 43 -0.66 -3.19 -11.80
CA PHE A 43 -1.31 -2.01 -12.37
C PHE A 43 -2.21 -2.23 -13.61
N SER A 44 -2.63 -3.45 -13.96
CA SER A 44 -3.64 -3.62 -15.02
C SER A 44 -5.05 -3.32 -14.50
N TYR A 45 -5.89 -2.81 -15.40
CA TYR A 45 -7.33 -2.60 -15.20
C TYR A 45 -8.07 -3.96 -15.14
N ASN A 46 -7.78 -4.78 -14.13
CA ASN A 46 -8.44 -6.07 -13.90
C ASN A 46 -9.76 -5.89 -13.14
N HIS A 47 -10.62 -5.01 -13.65
CA HIS A 47 -11.95 -4.83 -13.08
C HIS A 47 -12.86 -5.97 -13.55
N LEU A 48 -13.36 -6.75 -12.61
CA LEU A 48 -14.32 -7.84 -12.86
C LEU A 48 -15.62 -7.35 -13.53
N ASN A 49 -16.02 -6.10 -13.29
CA ASN A 49 -17.18 -5.47 -13.90
C ASN A 49 -17.08 -3.93 -13.83
N GLU A 50 -18.01 -3.26 -14.50
CA GLU A 50 -18.11 -1.78 -14.49
C GLU A 50 -18.33 -1.20 -13.08
N ARG A 51 -18.97 -1.97 -12.18
CA ARG A 51 -19.16 -1.54 -10.79
C ARG A 51 -17.82 -1.48 -10.04
N HIS A 52 -16.95 -2.48 -10.22
CA HIS A 52 -15.62 -2.53 -9.62
C HIS A 52 -14.81 -1.32 -10.09
N LYS A 53 -14.83 -1.04 -11.40
CA LYS A 53 -14.16 0.11 -12.00
C LYS A 53 -14.61 1.44 -11.39
N LYS A 54 -15.93 1.65 -11.27
CA LYS A 54 -16.48 2.88 -10.68
C LYS A 54 -16.05 3.04 -9.22
N LEU A 55 -16.15 1.98 -8.41
CA LEU A 55 -15.77 2.03 -7.00
C LEU A 55 -14.26 2.27 -6.82
N ASP A 56 -13.41 1.58 -7.58
CA ASP A 56 -11.96 1.80 -7.55
C ASP A 56 -11.60 3.24 -7.89
N TRP A 57 -12.25 3.81 -8.91
CA TRP A 57 -12.01 5.19 -9.31
C TRP A 57 -12.50 6.19 -8.25
N SER A 58 -13.66 5.94 -7.63
CA SER A 58 -14.15 6.73 -6.49
C SER A 58 -13.18 6.70 -5.32
N VAL A 59 -12.66 5.53 -4.94
CA VAL A 59 -11.64 5.40 -3.88
C VAL A 59 -10.41 6.22 -4.23
N ARG A 60 -9.89 6.10 -5.46
CA ARG A 60 -8.71 6.88 -5.90
C ARG A 60 -8.93 8.38 -5.82
N ILE A 61 -10.09 8.89 -6.23
CA ILE A 61 -10.40 10.34 -6.16
C ILE A 61 -10.47 10.80 -4.71
N ILE A 62 -11.21 10.09 -3.86
CA ILE A 62 -11.37 10.44 -2.44
C ILE A 62 -10.00 10.54 -1.77
N PHE A 63 -9.14 9.52 -1.93
CA PHE A 63 -7.83 9.51 -1.30
C PHE A 63 -6.86 10.53 -1.93
N THR A 64 -6.98 10.83 -3.22
CA THR A 64 -6.21 11.91 -3.85
C THR A 64 -6.56 13.27 -3.22
N ILE A 65 -7.86 13.56 -3.06
CA ILE A 65 -8.33 14.78 -2.41
C ILE A 65 -7.84 14.83 -0.96
N LEU A 66 -7.94 13.73 -0.21
CA LEU A 66 -7.44 13.66 1.17
C LEU A 66 -5.94 13.94 1.26
N VAL A 67 -5.13 13.40 0.34
CA VAL A 67 -3.69 13.67 0.29
C VAL A 67 -3.41 15.14 -0.01
N LEU A 68 -4.15 15.77 -0.93
CA LEU A 68 -3.99 17.20 -1.23
C LEU A 68 -4.38 18.10 -0.05
N ILE A 69 -5.47 17.77 0.65
CA ILE A 69 -5.88 18.52 1.85
C ILE A 69 -4.86 18.32 2.98
N SER A 70 -4.39 17.09 3.18
CA SER A 70 -3.38 16.74 4.16
C SER A 70 -2.05 17.44 3.90
N SER A 71 -1.59 17.47 2.66
CA SER A 71 -0.34 18.15 2.29
C SER A 71 -0.44 19.65 2.48
N TYR A 72 -1.57 20.26 2.08
CA TYR A 72 -1.84 21.66 2.36
C TYR A 72 -1.81 21.93 3.87
N TYR A 73 -2.55 21.17 4.67
CA TYR A 73 -2.57 21.32 6.13
C TYR A 73 -1.17 21.19 6.75
N MET A 74 -0.36 20.24 6.29
CA MET A 74 0.98 19.98 6.82
C MET A 74 1.99 21.10 6.52
N ILE A 75 1.80 21.88 5.45
CA ILE A 75 2.66 23.01 5.10
C ILE A 75 2.49 24.19 6.08
N TYR A 76 1.26 24.41 6.58
CA TYR A 76 0.91 25.58 7.38
C TYR A 76 0.87 25.32 8.90
N ASN A 77 1.04 24.07 9.33
CA ASN A 77 0.98 23.68 10.74
C ASN A 77 2.31 23.05 11.19
N ASP A 78 2.58 23.14 12.49
CA ASP A 78 3.76 22.51 13.09
C ASP A 78 3.66 20.97 12.95
N PRO A 79 4.68 20.28 12.42
CA PRO A 79 4.69 18.83 12.23
C PRO A 79 4.35 18.02 13.50
N VAL A 80 4.67 18.55 14.69
CA VAL A 80 4.48 17.86 15.97
C VAL A 80 3.01 17.88 16.41
N SER A 81 2.23 18.89 16.01
CA SER A 81 0.83 19.04 16.39
C SER A 81 -0.15 18.39 15.42
N ILE A 82 0.34 17.86 14.29
CA ILE A 82 -0.51 17.26 13.25
C ILE A 82 -1.07 15.92 13.73
N PRO A 83 -2.41 15.77 13.80
CA PRO A 83 -3.05 14.51 14.14
C PRO A 83 -2.67 13.40 13.16
N LEU A 84 -2.62 12.15 13.65
CA LEU A 84 -2.20 10.98 12.85
C LEU A 84 -2.95 10.84 11.52
N TYR A 85 -4.27 11.06 11.53
CA TYR A 85 -5.12 10.93 10.35
C TYR A 85 -4.88 12.00 9.27
N PHE A 86 -4.17 13.09 9.60
CA PHE A 86 -3.70 14.09 8.65
C PHE A 86 -2.29 13.81 8.14
N LYS A 87 -1.58 12.80 8.66
CA LYS A 87 -0.24 12.45 8.16
C LYS A 87 -0.35 11.71 6.83
N THR A 88 0.38 12.18 5.82
CA THR A 88 0.29 11.64 4.45
C THR A 88 0.55 10.13 4.39
N TRP A 89 1.56 9.63 5.11
CA TRP A 89 1.88 8.19 5.12
C TRP A 89 0.73 7.34 5.69
N PHE A 90 -0.01 7.86 6.69
CA PHE A 90 -1.15 7.16 7.27
C PHE A 90 -2.29 7.06 6.25
N ILE A 91 -2.59 8.15 5.55
CA ILE A 91 -3.60 8.18 4.48
C ILE A 91 -3.25 7.18 3.36
N LEU A 92 -1.97 7.07 2.99
CA LEU A 92 -1.52 6.11 1.98
C LEU A 92 -1.69 4.65 2.42
N ILE A 93 -1.44 4.33 3.69
CA ILE A 93 -1.69 2.98 4.23
C ILE A 93 -3.19 2.67 4.18
N VAL A 94 -4.04 3.59 4.64
CA VAL A 94 -5.50 3.40 4.62
C VAL A 94 -6.02 3.27 3.18
N PHE A 95 -5.48 4.05 2.24
CA PHE A 95 -5.80 3.94 0.81
C PHE A 95 -5.48 2.54 0.27
N PHE A 96 -4.28 2.03 0.57
CA PHE A 96 -3.84 0.71 0.11
C PHE A 96 -4.74 -0.40 0.65
N ILE A 97 -5.01 -0.41 1.97
CA ILE A 97 -5.89 -1.39 2.61
C ILE A 97 -7.30 -1.31 2.03
N THR A 98 -7.86 -0.11 1.88
CA THR A 98 -9.22 0.07 1.33
C THR A 98 -9.31 -0.44 -0.10
N SER A 99 -8.29 -0.19 -0.92
CA SER A 99 -8.24 -0.64 -2.31
C SER A 99 -8.16 -2.17 -2.42
N GLU A 100 -7.31 -2.82 -1.62
CA GLU A 100 -7.20 -4.28 -1.61
C GLU A 100 -8.44 -4.96 -1.00
N MET A 101 -9.05 -4.37 0.03
CA MET A 101 -10.32 -4.85 0.58
C MET A 101 -11.47 -4.75 -0.43
N LEU A 102 -11.58 -3.63 -1.15
CA LEU A 102 -12.58 -3.46 -2.20
C LEU A 102 -12.40 -4.52 -3.29
N ARG A 103 -11.16 -4.72 -3.75
CA ARG A 103 -10.83 -5.76 -4.72
C ARG A 103 -11.20 -7.15 -4.22
N ALA A 104 -10.78 -7.50 -3.00
CA ALA A 104 -11.07 -8.78 -2.39
C ALA A 104 -12.60 -9.01 -2.29
N PHE A 105 -13.36 -8.01 -1.86
CA PHE A 105 -14.82 -8.08 -1.83
C PHE A 105 -15.42 -8.31 -3.22
N MET A 106 -14.92 -7.60 -4.25
CA MET A 106 -15.39 -7.79 -5.62
C MET A 106 -15.04 -9.18 -6.15
N GLU A 107 -13.87 -9.73 -5.83
CA GLU A 107 -13.47 -11.08 -6.21
C GLU A 107 -14.31 -12.15 -5.52
N TRP A 108 -14.51 -12.00 -4.21
CA TRP A 108 -15.38 -12.89 -3.46
C TRP A 108 -16.79 -12.94 -4.05
N LYS A 109 -17.35 -11.79 -4.42
CA LYS A 109 -18.72 -11.72 -4.94
C LYS A 109 -18.83 -12.07 -6.42
N TYR A 110 -17.92 -11.61 -7.27
CA TYR A 110 -18.07 -11.61 -8.73
C TYR A 110 -17.03 -12.41 -9.50
N ALA A 111 -15.90 -12.83 -8.91
CA ALA A 111 -14.93 -13.62 -9.65
C ALA A 111 -15.49 -15.02 -9.95
N GLU A 112 -15.16 -15.53 -11.14
CA GLU A 112 -15.43 -16.92 -11.56
C GLU A 112 -14.66 -17.90 -10.66
N ASN A 113 -13.38 -17.61 -10.39
CA ASN A 113 -12.55 -18.41 -9.50
C ASN A 113 -12.49 -17.80 -8.09
N LYS A 114 -13.18 -18.41 -7.12
CA LYS A 114 -13.18 -17.93 -5.73
C LYS A 114 -11.83 -18.00 -5.03
N LYS A 115 -10.86 -18.76 -5.57
CA LYS A 115 -9.49 -18.79 -5.04
C LYS A 115 -8.74 -17.47 -5.30
N ASP A 116 -9.20 -16.63 -6.23
CA ASP A 116 -8.62 -15.29 -6.44
C ASP A 116 -8.73 -14.42 -5.20
N PHE A 117 -9.89 -14.44 -4.55
CA PHE A 117 -10.12 -13.72 -3.30
C PHE A 117 -9.14 -14.17 -2.21
N VAL A 118 -8.93 -15.48 -2.08
CA VAL A 118 -8.01 -16.05 -1.09
C VAL A 118 -6.58 -15.58 -1.34
N ALA A 119 -6.15 -15.55 -2.61
CA ALA A 119 -4.83 -15.04 -2.98
C ALA A 119 -4.70 -13.55 -2.63
N THR A 120 -5.69 -12.72 -2.96
CA THR A 120 -5.68 -11.27 -2.70
C THR A 120 -5.68 -10.97 -1.20
N ILE A 121 -6.46 -11.69 -0.39
CA ILE A 121 -6.42 -11.55 1.08
C ILE A 121 -5.06 -11.96 1.64
N ALA A 122 -4.48 -13.07 1.15
CA ALA A 122 -3.16 -13.51 1.59
C ALA A 122 -2.07 -12.49 1.24
N GLU A 123 -2.07 -11.93 0.02
CA GLU A 123 -1.17 -10.85 -0.41
C GLU A 123 -1.32 -9.61 0.47
N MET A 124 -2.56 -9.19 0.75
CA MET A 124 -2.85 -8.05 1.62
C MET A 124 -2.36 -8.27 3.06
N MET A 125 -2.62 -9.43 3.64
CA MET A 125 -2.17 -9.77 5.01
C MET A 125 -0.65 -9.84 5.11
N PHE A 126 0.02 -10.36 4.09
CA PHE A 126 1.47 -10.38 4.02
C PHE A 126 2.05 -8.96 3.96
N MET A 127 1.47 -8.08 3.14
CA MET A 127 1.84 -6.67 3.07
C MET A 127 1.68 -5.96 4.42
N ILE A 128 0.54 -6.15 5.10
CA ILE A 128 0.30 -5.58 6.43
C ILE A 128 1.35 -6.06 7.43
N SER A 129 1.70 -7.35 7.39
CA SER A 129 2.73 -7.93 8.25
C SER A 129 4.11 -7.31 8.00
N ILE A 130 4.48 -7.10 6.74
CA ILE A 130 5.73 -6.43 6.37
C ILE A 130 5.77 -4.98 6.87
N VAL A 131 4.68 -4.22 6.68
CA VAL A 131 4.60 -2.82 7.15
C VAL A 131 4.72 -2.78 8.67
N PHE A 132 4.01 -3.66 9.37
CA PHE A 132 4.10 -3.77 10.82
C PHE A 132 5.51 -4.10 11.30
N LEU A 133 6.18 -5.09 10.70
CA LEU A 133 7.57 -5.43 11.01
C LEU A 133 8.53 -4.27 10.73
N THR A 134 8.35 -3.57 9.61
CA THR A 134 9.19 -2.43 9.24
C THR A 134 9.08 -1.30 10.27
N ILE A 135 7.86 -1.00 10.75
CA ILE A 135 7.65 0.05 11.75
C ILE A 135 8.18 -0.39 13.12
N THR A 136 7.90 -1.61 13.55
CA THR A 136 8.29 -2.11 14.89
C THR A 136 9.80 -2.32 15.05
N THR A 137 10.51 -2.55 13.95
CA THR A 137 11.98 -2.76 13.95
C THR A 137 12.76 -1.51 13.56
N ASP A 138 12.09 -0.34 13.45
CA ASP A 138 12.68 0.90 12.95
C ASP A 138 13.46 0.69 11.65
N PHE A 139 12.78 0.13 10.64
CA PHE A 139 13.34 -0.25 9.34
C PHE A 139 14.51 -1.23 9.48
N PHE A 140 14.40 -2.21 10.38
CA PHE A 140 15.46 -3.18 10.69
C PHE A 140 16.79 -2.51 11.11
N GLY A 141 16.71 -1.33 11.74
CA GLY A 141 17.89 -0.55 12.11
C GLY A 141 18.65 0.06 10.95
N LEU A 142 18.09 0.11 9.74
CA LEU A 142 18.73 0.68 8.54
C LEU A 142 19.24 2.11 8.75
N PHE A 143 18.54 2.90 9.58
CA PHE A 143 18.90 4.29 9.86
C PHE A 143 19.73 4.46 11.14
N ASN A 144 20.03 3.38 11.86
CA ASN A 144 20.86 3.38 13.07
C ASN A 144 22.34 3.04 12.77
N ILE A 145 22.73 3.08 11.49
CA ILE A 145 24.09 2.83 10.97
C ILE A 145 24.82 4.16 10.77
#